data_AF-A0A6I2XNC6-F1
#
_entry.id   AF-A0A6I2XNC6-F1
#
_cell.length_a   1.000
_cell.length_b   1.000
_cell.length_c   1.000
_cell.angle_alpha   90.00
_cell.angle_beta   90.00
_cell.angle_gamma   90.00
#
_symmetry.space_group_name_H-M   'P 1'
#
loop_
_entity.id
_entity.type
_entity.pdbx_description
1 polymer ?
#
loop_
_entity_poly.entity_id
_entity_poly.type
_entity_poly.pdbx_seq_one_letter_code
_entity_poly.pdbx_strand_id
1 'polypeptide(L)'
;MSASSTTSPDATHACRTSPSKSCANSAWPGDVTARGGSAQWSTPAAVVGALRRRWDSGSLLARYASGDGWEPIGLPLRGPAASDVASDLGAAQDWARSWLATARHGFRIESATVGGRVVGFNEVPRRAWVDSFDQAWRILKVNDLVSEFDDATSLAEAQAPRLVAWARANPMALLATRDSWADLLRTIRWIEQSTASNHYLREIDVPGIDTKFIEQHRGILTTLLEAQLDPERIDLSRPRSDFAGRFGFRRKPEYVRMRALEGELSAGFTELTLRIDEVAARPPTQGTVVIVENDTTYLALPSVIDAIAICSGGYAVSRLTGLPWLAHRRVIYWGDIDTHGFAMLSQLRASLPLAGSALMDRATLLAHEAQWVREPKPTYARLPGLDEAEHGLYVDLIEGRFGEAVRLEQERISFGSVKQALNSALTR
;
A
#
# COMPACT_ATOMS: atom_id res chain seq x y z
N MET A 1 -45.33 -25.47 22.23
CA MET A 1 -45.56 -24.04 22.49
C MET A 1 -44.45 -23.27 21.80
N SER A 2 -44.82 -22.56 20.72
CA SER A 2 -44.13 -21.42 20.06
C SER A 2 -42.66 -21.63 19.65
N ALA A 3 -42.27 -21.99 18.41
CA ALA A 3 -42.48 -21.38 17.09
C ALA A 3 -41.95 -19.93 16.96
N SER A 4 -40.83 -19.75 16.24
CA SER A 4 -40.48 -18.70 15.25
C SER A 4 -39.02 -18.95 14.81
N SER A 5 -38.66 -19.38 13.59
CA SER A 5 -38.58 -18.63 12.31
C SER A 5 -37.91 -17.25 12.50
N THR A 6 -36.92 -16.77 11.73
CA THR A 6 -36.75 -16.82 10.27
C THR A 6 -35.42 -16.12 9.89
N THR A 7 -34.78 -16.62 8.81
CA THR A 7 -34.05 -15.91 7.72
C THR A 7 -32.78 -15.07 7.92
N SER A 8 -31.75 -15.45 7.14
CA SER A 8 -30.72 -14.60 6.50
C SER A 8 -31.30 -13.39 5.76
N PRO A 9 -30.46 -12.40 5.45
CA PRO A 9 -30.22 -12.15 4.03
C PRO A 9 -28.76 -11.82 3.64
N ASP A 10 -28.48 -12.29 2.43
CA ASP A 10 -27.62 -11.80 1.35
C ASP A 10 -26.47 -10.81 1.55
N ALA A 11 -25.41 -11.21 0.87
CA ALA A 11 -24.36 -10.42 0.25
C ALA A 11 -24.85 -9.09 -0.36
N THR A 12 -24.12 -8.02 -0.04
CA THR A 12 -23.97 -6.89 -0.96
C THR A 12 -22.53 -6.38 -0.91
N HIS A 13 -21.87 -6.49 -2.07
CA HIS A 13 -20.66 -5.73 -2.40
C HIS A 13 -20.93 -4.22 -2.22
N ALA A 14 -20.17 -3.56 -1.34
CA ALA A 14 -20.08 -2.11 -1.31
C ALA A 14 -18.65 -1.67 -1.62
N CYS A 15 -18.45 -1.29 -2.87
CA CYS A 15 -17.31 -0.53 -3.36
C CYS A 15 -17.52 0.96 -3.03
N ARG A 16 -16.44 1.70 -2.74
CA ARG A 16 -16.35 3.16 -2.49
C ARG A 16 -16.74 3.53 -1.05
N THR A 17 -15.96 4.35 -0.34
CA THR A 17 -15.70 5.76 -0.65
C THR A 17 -14.33 6.26 -0.18
N SER A 18 -13.60 6.86 -1.11
CA SER A 18 -12.56 7.85 -0.87
C SER A 18 -13.11 9.03 -0.04
N PRO A 19 -12.33 9.66 0.85
CA PRO A 19 -12.74 10.93 1.43
C PRO A 19 -12.46 12.03 0.39
N SER A 20 -13.44 12.28 -0.48
CA SER A 20 -13.47 13.47 -1.31
C SER A 20 -14.60 14.38 -0.83
N LYS A 21 -14.26 15.66 -0.68
CA LYS A 21 -15.15 16.79 -0.98
C LYS A 21 -16.47 16.83 -0.20
N SER A 22 -16.45 17.37 1.01
CA SER A 22 -17.63 18.07 1.54
C SER A 22 -17.26 19.19 2.50
N CYS A 23 -16.86 20.33 1.94
CA CYS A 23 -17.29 21.61 2.50
C CYS A 23 -18.02 22.31 1.35
N ALA A 24 -19.35 22.34 1.48
CA ALA A 24 -20.27 22.83 0.49
C ALA A 24 -20.07 24.33 0.21
N ASN A 25 -20.31 24.67 -1.06
CA ASN A 25 -20.34 26.02 -1.63
C ASN A 25 -21.08 27.02 -0.74
N SER A 26 -20.37 27.98 -0.18
CA SER A 26 -20.95 29.31 0.02
C SER A 26 -20.86 30.04 -1.30
N ALA A 27 -22.02 30.31 -1.91
CA ALA A 27 -22.12 31.04 -3.16
C ALA A 27 -21.47 32.43 -3.01
N TRP A 28 -20.42 32.68 -3.78
CA TRP A 28 -19.88 34.02 -3.97
C TRP A 28 -20.83 34.78 -4.91
N PRO A 29 -21.10 36.07 -4.71
CA PRO A 29 -21.92 36.84 -5.63
C PRO A 29 -21.25 36.88 -7.01
N GLY A 30 -21.87 36.29 -8.04
CA GLY A 30 -21.46 36.52 -9.44
C GLY A 30 -21.32 35.30 -10.35
N ASP A 31 -22.17 34.27 -10.26
CA ASP A 31 -22.25 33.23 -11.28
C ASP A 31 -23.05 33.73 -12.50
N VAL A 32 -22.52 34.76 -13.17
CA VAL A 32 -23.05 35.25 -14.45
C VAL A 32 -22.34 34.47 -15.54
N THR A 33 -22.99 33.42 -16.03
CA THR A 33 -22.57 32.75 -17.27
C THR A 33 -22.92 33.67 -18.44
N ALA A 34 -21.92 34.43 -18.90
CA ALA A 34 -22.04 35.24 -20.11
C ALA A 34 -22.35 34.32 -21.30
N ARG A 35 -23.56 34.46 -21.88
CA ARG A 35 -23.92 33.87 -23.17
C ARG A 35 -23.46 34.83 -24.27
N GLY A 36 -22.51 34.39 -25.10
CA GLY A 36 -22.05 35.13 -26.28
C GLY A 36 -20.51 35.21 -26.30
N GLY A 37 -19.88 34.65 -27.33
CA GLY A 37 -18.46 34.32 -27.32
C GLY A 37 -17.51 35.51 -27.29
N SER A 38 -16.65 35.57 -26.25
CA SER A 38 -15.30 36.18 -26.22
C SER A 38 -14.75 36.15 -24.79
N ALA A 39 -13.46 35.82 -24.62
CA ALA A 39 -12.62 35.94 -23.41
C ALA A 39 -13.23 35.61 -22.02
N GLN A 40 -12.77 34.51 -21.40
CA GLN A 40 -13.15 34.14 -20.03
C GLN A 40 -12.54 35.10 -18.99
N TRP A 41 -13.29 36.12 -18.55
CA TRP A 41 -12.88 37.05 -17.49
C TRP A 41 -12.76 36.34 -16.14
N SER A 42 -11.85 36.84 -15.28
CA SER A 42 -11.62 36.29 -13.95
C SER A 42 -12.81 36.55 -13.03
N THR A 43 -13.29 35.52 -12.35
CA THR A 43 -14.34 35.63 -11.32
C THR A 43 -13.73 35.59 -9.91
N PRO A 44 -14.41 36.16 -8.89
CA PRO A 44 -14.00 36.01 -7.50
C PRO A 44 -13.75 34.55 -7.10
N ALA A 45 -14.62 33.63 -7.54
CA ALA A 45 -14.48 32.20 -7.30
C ALA A 45 -13.17 31.63 -7.87
N ALA A 46 -12.74 32.05 -9.06
CA ALA A 46 -11.49 31.59 -9.67
C ALA A 46 -10.25 32.03 -8.86
N VAL A 47 -10.30 33.24 -8.27
CA VAL A 47 -9.23 33.81 -7.44
C VAL A 47 -9.19 33.14 -6.06
N VAL A 48 -10.35 32.92 -5.44
CA VAL A 48 -10.45 32.12 -4.21
C VAL A 48 -9.95 30.70 -4.47
N GLY A 49 -10.27 30.11 -5.62
CA GLY A 49 -9.74 28.81 -6.04
C GLY A 49 -8.21 28.81 -6.20
N ALA A 50 -7.61 29.90 -6.68
CA ALA A 50 -6.16 30.04 -6.75
C ALA A 50 -5.50 30.13 -5.36
N LEU A 51 -6.12 30.86 -4.44
CA LEU A 51 -5.67 30.93 -3.04
C LEU A 51 -5.84 29.57 -2.35
N ARG A 52 -6.97 28.89 -2.60
CA ARG A 52 -7.27 27.56 -2.06
C ARG A 52 -6.25 26.51 -2.50
N ARG A 53 -5.77 26.55 -3.75
CA ARG A 53 -4.68 25.66 -4.21
C ARG A 53 -3.39 25.84 -3.41
N ARG A 54 -3.07 27.06 -2.96
CA ARG A 54 -1.90 27.32 -2.10
C ARG A 54 -2.09 26.83 -0.67
N TRP A 55 -3.33 26.83 -0.18
CA TRP A 55 -3.69 26.21 1.09
C TRP A 55 -3.62 24.68 0.99
N ASP A 56 -4.27 24.08 -0.01
CA ASP A 56 -4.33 22.63 -0.17
C ASP A 56 -2.94 22.02 -0.43
N SER A 57 -2.00 22.79 -1.03
CA SER A 57 -0.60 22.37 -1.15
C SER A 57 0.20 22.47 0.16
N GLY A 58 -0.37 23.05 1.22
CA GLY A 58 0.29 23.31 2.50
C GLY A 58 1.18 24.54 2.52
N SER A 59 1.44 25.19 1.38
CA SER A 59 2.42 26.28 1.29
C SER A 59 2.10 27.48 2.17
N LEU A 60 0.83 27.86 2.29
CA LEU A 60 0.41 28.98 3.15
C LEU A 60 0.61 28.64 4.62
N LEU A 61 0.18 27.45 5.04
CA LEU A 61 0.25 27.04 6.44
C LEU A 61 1.69 26.76 6.87
N ALA A 62 2.53 26.19 5.99
CA ALA A 62 3.95 25.97 6.27
C ALA A 62 4.70 27.30 6.45
N ARG A 63 4.39 28.32 5.64
CA ARG A 63 4.97 29.66 5.79
C ARG A 63 4.58 30.29 7.13
N TYR A 64 3.30 30.22 7.48
CA TYR A 64 2.80 30.66 8.79
C TYR A 64 3.53 29.93 9.93
N ALA A 65 3.63 28.60 9.84
CA ALA A 65 4.23 27.75 10.86
C ALA A 65 5.74 27.97 11.05
N SER A 66 6.45 28.35 9.99
CA SER A 66 7.87 28.73 10.04
C SER A 66 8.11 30.11 10.67
N GLY A 67 7.05 30.90 10.90
CA GLY A 67 7.18 32.30 11.33
C GLY A 67 7.63 33.24 10.23
N ASP A 68 7.61 32.79 8.96
CA ASP A 68 7.95 33.63 7.83
C ASP A 68 6.86 34.70 7.66
N GLY A 69 7.28 35.96 7.62
CA GLY A 69 6.37 37.09 7.46
C GLY A 69 5.48 36.95 6.22
N TRP A 70 4.28 37.55 6.27
CA TRP A 70 3.39 37.58 5.13
C TRP A 70 3.95 38.42 3.99
N GLU A 71 3.96 37.87 2.79
CA GLU A 71 4.19 38.63 1.55
C GLU A 71 2.86 38.82 0.82
N PRO A 72 2.46 40.08 0.50
CA PRO A 72 1.21 40.34 -0.19
C PRO A 72 1.04 39.51 -1.47
N ILE A 73 -0.04 38.73 -1.52
CA ILE A 73 -0.35 37.87 -2.67
C ILE A 73 -1.23 38.66 -3.63
N GLY A 74 -0.64 39.11 -4.73
CA GLY A 74 -1.38 39.77 -5.82
C GLY A 74 -1.85 38.75 -6.86
N LEU A 75 -3.16 38.57 -6.98
CA LEU A 75 -3.80 37.68 -7.94
C LEU A 75 -4.27 38.51 -9.15
N PRO A 76 -3.73 38.27 -10.37
CA PRO A 76 -4.08 39.06 -11.54
C PRO A 76 -5.52 38.76 -11.97
N LEU A 77 -6.25 39.82 -12.32
CA LEU A 77 -7.63 39.73 -12.82
C LEU A 77 -7.61 39.92 -14.33
N ARG A 78 -8.09 38.93 -15.08
CA ARG A 78 -8.37 39.08 -16.51
C ARG A 78 -9.71 39.80 -16.63
N GLY A 79 -9.67 41.10 -16.86
CA GLY A 79 -10.86 41.95 -17.02
C GLY A 79 -11.20 42.26 -18.50
N PRO A 80 -12.29 43.01 -18.72
CA PRO A 80 -12.71 43.45 -20.04
C PRO A 80 -11.65 44.34 -20.71
N ALA A 81 -11.40 44.11 -22.00
CA ALA A 81 -10.64 45.00 -22.86
C ALA A 81 -11.54 46.15 -23.38
N ALA A 82 -10.94 47.20 -23.94
CA ALA A 82 -11.69 48.35 -24.48
C ALA A 82 -12.72 47.95 -25.56
N SER A 83 -12.43 46.91 -26.35
CA SER A 83 -13.36 46.32 -27.31
C SER A 83 -14.59 45.68 -26.65
N ASP A 84 -14.40 45.05 -25.49
CA ASP A 84 -15.46 44.34 -24.79
C ASP A 84 -16.39 45.32 -24.05
N VAL A 85 -15.82 46.40 -23.52
CA VAL A 85 -16.61 47.51 -22.95
C VAL A 85 -17.45 48.20 -24.04
N ALA A 86 -16.93 48.28 -25.27
CA ALA A 86 -17.66 48.85 -26.41
C ALA A 86 -18.82 47.96 -26.87
N SER A 87 -18.67 46.64 -26.78
CA SER A 87 -19.68 45.67 -27.23
C SER A 87 -20.76 45.41 -26.19
N ASP A 88 -20.40 45.31 -24.90
CA ASP A 88 -21.33 45.06 -23.80
C ASP A 88 -20.88 45.76 -22.50
N LEU A 89 -21.22 47.04 -22.39
CA LEU A 89 -20.95 47.85 -21.20
C LEU A 89 -21.65 47.29 -19.94
N GLY A 90 -22.83 46.68 -20.08
CA GLY A 90 -23.59 46.12 -18.97
C GLY A 90 -22.85 44.95 -18.32
N ALA A 91 -22.38 44.01 -19.13
CA ALA A 91 -21.58 42.88 -18.65
C ALA A 91 -20.26 43.34 -18.00
N ALA A 92 -19.58 44.34 -18.56
CA ALA A 92 -18.36 44.91 -17.97
C ALA A 92 -18.62 45.58 -16.61
N GLN A 93 -19.75 46.30 -16.47
CA GLN A 93 -20.17 46.93 -15.20
C GLN A 93 -20.58 45.89 -14.15
N ASP A 94 -21.29 44.84 -14.54
CA ASP A 94 -21.66 43.71 -13.66
C ASP A 94 -20.42 43.00 -13.14
N TRP A 95 -19.46 42.73 -14.03
CA TRP A 95 -18.19 42.15 -13.68
C TRP A 95 -17.41 43.04 -12.69
N ALA A 96 -17.27 44.34 -12.97
CA ALA A 96 -16.58 45.26 -12.06
C ALA A 96 -17.28 45.37 -10.69
N ARG A 97 -18.62 45.41 -10.67
CA ARG A 97 -19.42 45.40 -9.44
C ARG A 97 -19.22 44.13 -8.61
N SER A 98 -19.09 42.96 -9.25
CA SER A 98 -18.83 41.70 -8.55
C SER A 98 -17.51 41.75 -7.76
N TRP A 99 -16.47 42.38 -8.32
CA TRP A 99 -15.17 42.55 -7.67
C TRP A 99 -15.21 43.60 -6.54
N LEU A 100 -15.92 44.71 -6.73
CA LEU A 100 -16.12 45.71 -5.68
C LEU A 100 -16.94 45.16 -4.50
N ALA A 101 -17.94 44.33 -4.77
CA ALA A 101 -18.66 43.60 -3.73
C ALA A 101 -17.74 42.61 -2.99
N THR A 102 -16.86 41.93 -3.73
CA THR A 102 -15.86 41.00 -3.17
C THR A 102 -14.79 41.71 -2.32
N ALA A 103 -14.50 42.99 -2.57
CA ALA A 103 -13.62 43.78 -1.71
C ALA A 103 -14.10 43.81 -0.25
N ARG A 104 -15.42 43.81 -0.03
CA ARG A 104 -16.04 43.72 1.32
C ARG A 104 -15.80 42.38 2.00
N HIS A 105 -15.52 41.33 1.24
CA HIS A 105 -15.14 40.00 1.74
C HIS A 105 -13.63 39.90 2.04
N GLY A 106 -12.93 41.04 2.04
CA GLY A 106 -11.57 41.14 2.51
C GLY A 106 -10.55 40.95 1.40
N PHE A 107 -10.77 41.45 0.19
CA PHE A 107 -9.70 41.66 -0.79
C PHE A 107 -9.43 43.14 -0.94
N ARG A 108 -8.17 43.52 -1.09
CA ARG A 108 -7.81 44.87 -1.55
C ARG A 108 -7.74 44.85 -3.08
N ILE A 109 -8.62 45.61 -3.73
CA ILE A 109 -8.71 45.65 -5.19
C ILE A 109 -7.86 46.82 -5.72
N GLU A 110 -6.95 46.51 -6.63
CA GLU A 110 -6.21 47.49 -7.42
C GLU A 110 -6.91 47.65 -8.77
N SER A 111 -7.27 48.88 -9.11
CA SER A 111 -7.94 49.25 -10.36
C SER A 111 -6.94 49.77 -11.39
N ALA A 112 -7.30 49.68 -12.67
CA ALA A 112 -6.61 50.37 -13.75
C ALA A 112 -7.61 50.97 -14.73
N THR A 113 -7.21 52.02 -15.42
CA THR A 113 -8.04 52.67 -16.43
C THR A 113 -7.96 51.91 -17.76
N VAL A 114 -9.13 51.57 -18.31
CA VAL A 114 -9.30 50.98 -19.65
C VAL A 114 -10.25 51.87 -20.45
N GLY A 115 -9.92 52.16 -21.70
CA GLY A 115 -10.70 53.05 -22.57
C GLY A 115 -9.82 53.98 -23.41
N GLY A 116 -10.44 54.97 -24.06
CA GLY A 116 -9.78 55.93 -24.93
C GLY A 116 -10.73 56.60 -25.91
N ARG A 117 -10.36 56.67 -27.20
CA ARG A 117 -11.15 57.40 -28.22
C ARG A 117 -12.49 56.74 -28.59
N VAL A 118 -12.65 55.44 -28.37
CA VAL A 118 -13.82 54.64 -28.81
C VAL A 118 -14.83 54.40 -27.68
N VAL A 119 -14.34 54.34 -26.44
CA VAL A 119 -15.14 54.22 -25.21
C VAL A 119 -14.47 55.13 -24.18
N GLY A 120 -15.25 55.92 -23.42
CA GLY A 120 -14.71 56.77 -22.36
C GLY A 120 -13.80 56.00 -21.39
N PHE A 121 -12.95 56.72 -20.64
CA PHE A 121 -12.10 56.10 -19.64
C PHE A 121 -12.94 55.46 -18.52
N ASN A 122 -12.76 54.16 -18.30
CA ASN A 122 -13.43 53.41 -17.24
C ASN A 122 -12.39 52.80 -16.30
N GLU A 123 -12.62 52.88 -14.99
CA GLU A 123 -11.80 52.13 -14.02
C GLU A 123 -12.32 50.71 -13.89
N VAL A 124 -11.43 49.73 -14.10
CA VAL A 124 -11.74 48.31 -13.98
C VAL A 124 -10.76 47.63 -13.02
N PRO A 125 -11.24 46.69 -12.19
CA PRO A 125 -10.37 45.85 -11.35
C PRO A 125 -9.25 45.18 -12.17
N ARG A 126 -8.01 45.24 -11.67
CA ARG A 126 -6.83 44.66 -12.34
C ARG A 126 -6.13 43.60 -11.50
N ARG A 127 -6.06 43.78 -10.18
CA ARG A 127 -5.48 42.81 -9.24
C ARG A 127 -6.29 42.74 -7.96
N ALA A 128 -6.41 41.54 -7.40
CA ALA A 128 -6.92 41.33 -6.04
C ALA A 128 -5.75 40.96 -5.12
N TRP A 129 -5.60 41.69 -4.02
CA TRP A 129 -4.51 41.52 -3.06
C TRP A 129 -5.02 40.89 -1.76
N VAL A 130 -4.21 39.97 -1.23
CA VAL A 130 -4.32 39.43 0.13
C VAL A 130 -3.08 39.87 0.89
N ASP A 131 -3.27 40.62 1.96
CA ASP A 131 -2.27 41.40 2.69
C ASP A 131 -1.91 40.80 4.07
N SER A 132 -2.62 39.76 4.54
CA SER A 132 -2.23 39.02 5.74
C SER A 132 -2.70 37.56 5.75
N PHE A 133 -2.13 36.77 6.67
CA PHE A 133 -2.62 35.41 6.99
C PHE A 133 -4.08 35.43 7.45
N ASP A 134 -4.45 36.27 8.41
CA ASP A 134 -5.84 36.38 8.91
C ASP A 134 -6.85 36.69 7.80
N GLN A 135 -6.45 37.50 6.83
CA GLN A 135 -7.26 37.78 5.66
C GLN A 135 -7.42 36.52 4.79
N ALA A 136 -6.35 35.79 4.53
CA ALA A 136 -6.39 34.52 3.81
C ALA A 136 -7.26 33.48 4.52
N TRP A 137 -7.13 33.34 5.85
CA TRP A 137 -7.90 32.40 6.66
C TRP A 137 -9.40 32.69 6.65
N ARG A 138 -9.79 33.97 6.74
CA ARG A 138 -11.19 34.40 6.61
C ARG A 138 -11.76 34.14 5.21
N ILE A 139 -11.02 34.46 4.16
CA ILE A 139 -11.45 34.22 2.77
C ILE A 139 -11.67 32.71 2.52
N LEU A 140 -10.74 31.88 2.99
CA LEU A 140 -10.78 30.43 2.81
C LEU A 140 -11.68 29.71 3.82
N LYS A 141 -12.09 30.40 4.90
CA LYS A 141 -12.85 29.86 6.04
C LYS A 141 -12.13 28.68 6.71
N VAL A 142 -10.85 28.89 7.04
CA VAL A 142 -9.98 27.85 7.63
C VAL A 142 -9.43 28.23 9.00
N ASN A 143 -9.98 29.26 9.67
CA ASN A 143 -9.51 29.71 10.99
C ASN A 143 -9.48 28.56 12.01
N ASP A 144 -10.55 27.75 12.06
CA ASP A 144 -10.64 26.63 13.00
C ASP A 144 -9.55 25.59 12.74
N LEU A 145 -9.25 25.30 11.46
CA LEU A 145 -8.15 24.40 11.08
C LEU A 145 -6.78 24.98 11.46
N VAL A 146 -6.59 26.29 11.36
CA VAL A 146 -5.33 26.92 11.80
C VAL A 146 -5.19 26.83 13.32
N SER A 147 -6.27 27.05 14.07
CA SER A 147 -6.29 26.86 15.53
C SER A 147 -5.97 25.40 15.91
N GLU A 148 -6.59 24.42 15.24
CA GLU A 148 -6.30 23.00 15.45
C GLU A 148 -4.84 22.65 15.13
N PHE A 149 -4.26 23.26 14.10
CA PHE A 149 -2.83 23.11 13.78
C PHE A 149 -1.95 23.67 14.90
N ASP A 150 -2.27 24.85 15.41
CA ASP A 150 -1.52 25.49 16.50
C ASP A 150 -1.61 24.65 17.77
N ASP A 151 -2.80 24.20 18.15
CA ASP A 151 -3.03 23.31 19.30
C ASP A 151 -2.25 21.99 19.16
N ALA A 152 -2.29 21.37 17.99
CA ALA A 152 -1.57 20.13 17.71
C ALA A 152 -0.04 20.32 17.76
N THR A 153 0.45 21.48 17.29
CA THR A 153 1.87 21.83 17.34
C THR A 153 2.32 22.11 18.77
N SER A 154 1.53 22.83 19.57
CA SER A 154 1.80 23.02 21.00
C SER A 154 1.78 21.71 21.79
N LEU A 155 0.88 20.79 21.45
CA LEU A 155 0.88 19.45 22.04
C LEU A 155 2.17 18.67 21.70
N ALA A 156 2.64 18.79 20.45
CA ALA A 156 3.90 18.19 20.02
C ALA A 156 5.10 18.81 20.76
N GLU A 157 5.12 20.14 20.91
CA GLU A 157 6.16 20.85 21.66
C GLU A 157 6.24 20.38 23.12
N ALA A 158 5.09 20.13 23.76
CA ALA A 158 5.05 19.66 25.14
C ALA A 158 5.46 18.19 25.30
N GLN A 159 5.18 17.33 24.31
CA GLN A 159 5.30 15.86 24.45
C GLN A 159 6.44 15.23 23.65
N ALA A 160 6.75 15.76 22.47
CA ALA A 160 7.73 15.24 21.53
C ALA A 160 8.39 16.39 20.73
N PRO A 161 9.28 17.20 21.36
CA PRO A 161 9.74 18.47 20.80
C PRO A 161 10.41 18.37 19.42
N ARG A 162 11.06 17.24 19.08
CA ARG A 162 11.70 17.05 17.77
C ARG A 162 10.68 17.00 16.63
N LEU A 163 9.42 16.64 16.93
CA LEU A 163 8.33 16.63 15.94
C LEU A 163 7.83 18.03 15.57
N VAL A 164 8.18 19.10 16.30
CA VAL A 164 7.76 20.46 15.94
C VAL A 164 8.30 20.86 14.57
N ALA A 165 9.55 20.53 14.28
CA ALA A 165 10.13 20.78 12.95
C ALA A 165 9.39 20.01 11.85
N TRP A 166 9.01 18.76 12.12
CA TRP A 166 8.21 17.95 11.21
C TRP A 166 6.82 18.54 11.00
N ALA A 167 6.15 18.97 12.07
CA ALA A 167 4.80 19.56 12.04
C ALA A 167 4.76 20.82 11.17
N ARG A 168 5.74 21.71 11.34
CA ARG A 168 5.87 22.94 10.54
C ARG A 168 6.13 22.65 9.06
N ALA A 169 6.94 21.62 8.77
CA ALA A 169 7.23 21.21 7.39
C ALA A 169 6.08 20.42 6.73
N ASN A 170 5.21 19.78 7.51
CA ASN A 170 4.14 18.90 7.03
C ASN A 170 2.76 19.27 7.61
N PRO A 171 2.33 20.53 7.51
CA PRO A 171 1.17 21.01 8.26
C PRO A 171 -0.15 20.35 7.82
N MET A 172 -0.29 20.05 6.53
CA MET A 172 -1.47 19.33 6.02
C MET A 172 -1.52 17.88 6.49
N ALA A 173 -0.37 17.23 6.65
CA ALA A 173 -0.31 15.87 7.19
C ALA A 173 -0.69 15.86 8.67
N LEU A 174 -0.24 16.86 9.44
CA LEU A 174 -0.65 17.03 10.83
C LEU A 174 -2.16 17.21 10.96
N LEU A 175 -2.75 18.12 10.17
CA LEU A 175 -4.21 18.34 10.16
C LEU A 175 -5.02 17.11 9.74
N ALA A 176 -4.48 16.29 8.83
CA ALA A 176 -5.11 15.04 8.44
C ALA A 176 -5.16 14.03 9.61
N THR A 177 -4.29 14.17 10.60
CA THR A 177 -4.21 13.30 11.78
C THR A 177 -4.89 13.86 13.03
N ARG A 178 -5.56 15.02 12.96
CA ARG A 178 -6.11 15.74 14.13
C ARG A 178 -6.88 14.85 15.13
N ASP A 179 -7.69 13.91 14.64
CA ASP A 179 -8.52 13.04 15.48
C ASP A 179 -7.70 11.96 16.22
N SER A 180 -6.49 11.67 15.73
CA SER A 180 -5.59 10.61 16.22
C SER A 180 -4.27 11.15 16.78
N TRP A 181 -4.04 12.47 16.73
CA TRP A 181 -2.73 13.07 16.98
C TRP A 181 -2.20 12.79 18.39
N ALA A 182 -3.06 12.92 19.39
CA ALA A 182 -2.72 12.59 20.77
C ALA A 182 -2.29 11.12 20.92
N ASP A 183 -2.97 10.19 20.24
CA ASP A 183 -2.66 8.77 20.29
C ASP A 183 -1.36 8.44 19.55
N LEU A 184 -1.08 9.12 18.43
CA LEU A 184 0.19 9.03 17.72
C LEU A 184 1.34 9.49 18.63
N LEU A 185 1.20 10.62 19.31
CA LEU A 185 2.21 11.12 20.24
C LEU A 185 2.45 10.17 21.42
N ARG A 186 1.37 9.63 22.03
CA ARG A 186 1.49 8.63 23.09
C ARG A 186 2.20 7.37 22.61
N THR A 187 1.89 6.90 21.40
CA THR A 187 2.58 5.76 20.76
C THR A 187 4.06 6.06 20.55
N ILE A 188 4.40 7.19 19.94
CA ILE A 188 5.78 7.59 19.63
C ILE A 188 6.61 7.69 20.91
N ARG A 189 6.07 8.34 21.95
CA ARG A 189 6.75 8.47 23.24
C ARG A 189 6.99 7.12 23.91
N TRP A 190 6.02 6.20 23.84
CA TRP A 190 6.19 4.85 24.36
C TRP A 190 7.35 4.14 23.64
N ILE A 191 7.39 4.23 22.31
CA ILE A 191 8.46 3.62 21.49
C ILE A 191 9.81 4.28 21.75
N GLU A 192 9.82 5.60 21.96
CA GLU A 192 11.03 6.36 22.30
C GLU A 192 11.61 5.91 23.65
N GLN A 193 10.75 5.75 24.66
CA GLN A 193 11.13 5.34 26.02
C GLN A 193 11.41 3.85 26.15
N SER A 194 10.86 3.01 25.27
CA SER A 194 11.13 1.57 25.29
C SER A 194 12.60 1.31 24.95
N THR A 195 13.39 0.93 25.95
CA THR A 195 14.80 0.52 25.80
C THR A 195 14.95 -0.85 25.16
N ALA A 196 13.87 -1.63 25.16
CA ALA A 196 13.85 -2.98 24.63
C ALA A 196 13.63 -2.96 23.12
N SER A 197 14.74 -2.96 22.38
CA SER A 197 14.76 -3.63 21.09
C SER A 197 14.25 -5.06 21.30
N ASN A 198 13.54 -5.63 20.33
CA ASN A 198 13.06 -7.03 20.34
C ASN A 198 11.65 -7.30 20.94
N HIS A 199 10.73 -6.33 20.96
CA HIS A 199 9.29 -6.57 21.20
C HIS A 199 8.50 -6.76 19.91
N TYR A 200 7.40 -7.49 19.93
CA TYR A 200 6.38 -7.46 18.88
C TYR A 200 5.53 -6.18 18.99
N LEU A 201 4.97 -5.72 17.87
CA LEU A 201 4.09 -4.53 17.86
C LEU A 201 2.88 -4.65 18.80
N ARG A 202 2.39 -5.88 19.06
CA ARG A 202 1.27 -6.13 19.99
C ARG A 202 1.63 -5.82 21.45
N GLU A 203 2.91 -5.80 21.78
CA GLU A 203 3.44 -5.49 23.11
C GLU A 203 3.58 -3.98 23.34
N ILE A 204 3.22 -3.14 22.36
CA ILE A 204 3.03 -1.70 22.59
C ILE A 204 1.88 -1.54 23.58
N ASP A 205 2.22 -1.15 24.80
CA ASP A 205 1.29 -1.05 25.92
C ASP A 205 0.92 0.41 26.19
N VAL A 206 0.13 0.97 25.26
CA VAL A 206 -0.42 2.31 25.39
C VAL A 206 -1.93 2.21 25.61
N PRO A 207 -2.49 2.72 26.72
CA PRO A 207 -3.91 2.60 27.02
C PRO A 207 -4.81 3.13 25.88
N GLY A 208 -5.76 2.30 25.43
CA GLY A 208 -6.68 2.64 24.34
C GLY A 208 -6.12 2.49 22.93
N ILE A 209 -4.85 2.08 22.78
CA ILE A 209 -4.21 1.84 21.49
C ILE A 209 -4.04 0.34 21.28
N ASP A 210 -4.63 -0.18 20.22
CA ASP A 210 -4.50 -1.57 19.82
C ASP A 210 -3.58 -1.73 18.60
N THR A 211 -3.31 -2.97 18.20
CA THR A 211 -2.50 -3.24 17.01
C THR A 211 -3.15 -2.72 15.73
N LYS A 212 -4.48 -2.62 15.67
CA LYS A 212 -5.19 -2.10 14.49
C LYS A 212 -4.92 -0.61 14.30
N PHE A 213 -4.84 0.16 15.39
CA PHE A 213 -4.41 1.56 15.33
C PHE A 213 -3.02 1.69 14.71
N ILE A 214 -2.05 0.91 15.18
CA ILE A 214 -0.68 0.95 14.65
C ILE A 214 -0.68 0.58 13.17
N GLU A 215 -1.33 -0.53 12.79
CA GLU A 215 -1.42 -0.98 11.39
C GLU A 215 -2.05 0.07 10.46
N GLN A 216 -3.13 0.71 10.91
CA GLN A 216 -3.80 1.78 10.16
C GLN A 216 -2.91 3.02 9.97
N HIS A 217 -2.07 3.34 10.95
CA HIS A 217 -1.25 4.55 10.95
C HIS A 217 0.23 4.30 10.62
N ARG A 218 0.61 3.11 10.10
CA ARG A 218 2.03 2.76 9.82
C ARG A 218 2.76 3.81 9.01
N GLY A 219 2.15 4.34 7.95
CA GLY A 219 2.81 5.31 7.08
C GLY A 219 3.19 6.60 7.80
N ILE A 220 2.26 7.15 8.58
CA ILE A 220 2.52 8.38 9.34
C ILE A 220 3.43 8.11 10.54
N LEU A 221 3.23 7.01 11.28
CA LEU A 221 4.10 6.60 12.38
C LEU A 221 5.55 6.41 11.90
N THR A 222 5.78 5.83 10.72
CA THR A 222 7.14 5.74 10.14
C THR A 222 7.78 7.11 10.03
N THR A 223 7.06 8.08 9.46
CA THR A 223 7.59 9.41 9.22
C THR A 223 7.86 10.16 10.53
N LEU A 224 6.96 10.01 11.51
CA LEU A 224 7.11 10.65 12.83
C LEU A 224 8.23 10.03 13.66
N LEU A 225 8.33 8.69 13.69
CA LEU A 225 9.41 8.00 14.40
C LEU A 225 10.77 8.33 13.79
N GLU A 226 10.86 8.47 12.46
CA GLU A 226 12.08 8.94 11.79
C GLU A 226 12.48 10.37 12.18
N ALA A 227 11.52 11.23 12.52
CA ALA A 227 11.78 12.59 12.97
C ALA A 227 12.07 12.69 14.47
N GLN A 228 11.53 11.77 15.28
CA GLN A 228 11.67 11.80 16.75
C GLN A 228 12.88 11.02 17.24
N LEU A 229 13.07 9.78 16.76
CA LEU A 229 14.09 8.87 17.31
C LEU A 229 15.50 9.27 16.89
N ASP A 230 16.49 8.90 17.71
CA ASP A 230 17.90 9.01 17.32
C ASP A 230 18.19 8.11 16.10
N PRO A 231 19.04 8.53 15.14
CA PRO A 231 19.31 7.78 13.92
C PRO A 231 19.76 6.33 14.14
N GLU A 232 20.48 6.05 15.23
CA GLU A 232 20.97 4.73 15.60
C GLU A 232 19.84 3.74 15.94
N ARG A 233 18.65 4.26 16.27
CA ARG A 233 17.45 3.44 16.54
C ARG A 233 16.68 3.06 15.28
N ILE A 234 17.10 3.56 14.11
CA ILE A 234 16.40 3.37 12.85
C ILE A 234 17.30 2.55 11.91
N ASP A 235 16.87 1.34 11.57
CA ASP A 235 17.58 0.52 10.58
C ASP A 235 17.27 1.03 9.16
N LEU A 236 18.13 1.92 8.66
CA LEU A 236 18.01 2.51 7.33
C LEU A 236 18.19 1.49 6.18
N SER A 237 18.75 0.30 6.45
CA SER A 237 18.87 -0.77 5.45
C SER A 237 17.51 -1.42 5.14
N ARG A 238 16.52 -1.27 6.04
CA ARG A 238 15.16 -1.77 5.87
C ARG A 238 14.30 -0.76 5.13
N PRO A 239 13.48 -1.19 4.15
CA PRO A 239 12.55 -0.28 3.49
C PRO A 239 11.46 0.21 4.47
N ARG A 240 10.88 1.39 4.21
CA ARG A 240 9.78 1.94 5.02
C ARG A 240 8.54 1.03 5.12
N SER A 241 8.35 0.10 4.17
CA SER A 241 7.29 -0.92 4.23
C SER A 241 7.49 -1.91 5.39
N ASP A 242 8.73 -2.16 5.79
CA ASP A 242 9.08 -2.99 6.93
C ASP A 242 9.17 -2.15 8.22
N PHE A 243 8.02 -1.65 8.66
CA PHE A 243 7.89 -0.87 9.90
C PHE A 243 8.55 -1.57 11.11
N ALA A 244 8.25 -2.86 11.30
CA ALA A 244 8.73 -3.59 12.46
C ALA A 244 10.26 -3.69 12.49
N GLY A 245 10.88 -4.19 11.40
CA GLY A 245 12.33 -4.32 11.35
C GLY A 245 13.05 -2.96 11.38
N ARG A 246 12.49 -1.94 10.72
CA ARG A 246 13.06 -0.59 10.68
C ARG A 246 13.18 0.05 12.06
N PHE A 247 12.24 -0.19 12.97
CA PHE A 247 12.25 0.38 14.33
C PHE A 247 12.60 -0.64 15.42
N GLY A 248 13.22 -1.77 15.06
CA GLY A 248 13.75 -2.75 16.02
C GLY A 248 12.71 -3.66 16.70
N PHE A 249 11.49 -3.72 16.17
CA PHE A 249 10.48 -4.69 16.62
C PHE A 249 10.72 -6.07 16.01
N ARG A 250 10.36 -7.11 16.77
CA ARG A 250 10.29 -8.48 16.29
C ARG A 250 9.25 -8.59 15.17
N ARG A 251 9.67 -9.25 14.10
CA ARG A 251 8.73 -9.77 13.10
C ARG A 251 8.15 -11.09 13.59
N LYS A 252 6.94 -11.38 13.14
CA LYS A 252 6.37 -12.71 13.30
C LYS A 252 7.36 -13.73 12.71
N PRO A 253 7.76 -14.78 13.46
CA PRO A 253 8.65 -15.78 12.92
C PRO A 253 7.99 -16.52 11.76
N GLU A 254 8.79 -16.93 10.80
CA GLU A 254 8.36 -17.82 9.73
C GLU A 254 8.43 -19.27 10.23
N TYR A 255 7.48 -20.08 9.79
CA TYR A 255 7.36 -21.47 10.19
C TYR A 255 7.43 -22.39 8.98
N VAL A 256 7.91 -23.61 9.21
CA VAL A 256 7.93 -24.72 8.26
C VAL A 256 7.28 -25.94 8.92
N ARG A 257 6.39 -26.61 8.18
CA ARG A 257 5.77 -27.87 8.60
C ARG A 257 6.53 -29.03 7.96
N MET A 258 6.98 -29.97 8.78
CA MET A 258 7.84 -31.07 8.39
C MET A 258 7.34 -32.37 8.99
N ARG A 259 7.51 -33.48 8.28
CA ARG A 259 7.19 -34.83 8.76
C ARG A 259 8.24 -35.83 8.34
N ALA A 260 8.65 -36.70 9.25
CA ALA A 260 9.44 -37.88 8.90
C ALA A 260 8.55 -38.86 8.13
N LEU A 261 8.98 -39.25 6.93
CA LEU A 261 8.24 -40.27 6.16
C LEU A 261 8.41 -41.66 6.76
N GLU A 262 9.47 -41.87 7.53
CA GLU A 262 9.67 -43.05 8.37
C GLU A 262 10.42 -42.69 9.65
N GLY A 263 10.11 -43.35 10.76
CA GLY A 263 10.70 -43.06 12.07
C GLY A 263 10.18 -41.75 12.68
N GLU A 264 11.08 -40.96 13.28
CA GLU A 264 10.76 -39.71 13.96
C GLU A 264 11.63 -38.54 13.47
N LEU A 265 11.15 -37.31 13.65
CA LEU A 265 11.93 -36.09 13.46
C LEU A 265 12.76 -35.78 14.70
N SER A 266 12.11 -35.72 15.86
CA SER A 266 12.74 -35.37 17.12
C SER A 266 11.87 -35.78 18.30
N ALA A 267 12.48 -36.37 19.34
CA ALA A 267 11.84 -36.66 20.62
C ALA A 267 10.52 -37.44 20.51
N GLY A 268 10.45 -38.44 19.63
CA GLY A 268 9.23 -39.24 19.42
C GLY A 268 8.19 -38.60 18.49
N PHE A 269 8.37 -37.35 18.04
CA PHE A 269 7.43 -36.71 17.14
C PHE A 269 7.74 -37.04 15.68
N THR A 270 6.72 -37.46 14.93
CA THR A 270 6.83 -37.75 13.50
C THR A 270 6.52 -36.55 12.63
N GLU A 271 5.78 -35.56 13.14
CA GLU A 271 5.43 -34.31 12.44
C GLU A 271 5.51 -33.11 13.37
N LEU A 272 6.10 -32.01 12.90
CA LEU A 272 6.28 -30.78 13.64
C LEU A 272 6.10 -29.55 12.75
N THR A 273 5.58 -28.46 13.32
CA THR A 273 5.67 -27.12 12.72
C THR A 273 6.63 -26.30 13.56
N LEU A 274 7.77 -25.93 12.98
CA LEU A 274 8.89 -25.32 13.69
C LEU A 274 9.24 -23.98 13.05
N ARG A 275 9.88 -23.08 13.81
CA ARG A 275 10.37 -21.82 13.25
C ARG A 275 11.54 -22.10 12.30
N ILE A 276 11.59 -21.37 11.18
CA ILE A 276 12.61 -21.59 10.14
C ILE A 276 14.03 -21.40 10.69
N ASP A 277 14.25 -20.40 11.56
CA ASP A 277 15.56 -20.14 12.18
C ASP A 277 16.01 -21.28 13.11
N GLU A 278 15.09 -21.88 13.86
CA GLU A 278 15.37 -23.04 14.70
C GLU A 278 15.75 -24.27 13.87
N VAL A 279 15.03 -24.54 12.79
CA VAL A 279 15.30 -25.64 11.86
C VAL A 279 16.58 -25.41 11.07
N ALA A 280 16.88 -24.16 10.70
CA ALA A 280 18.13 -23.79 10.05
C ALA A 280 19.34 -24.09 10.94
N ALA A 281 19.23 -23.80 12.24
CA ALA A 281 20.28 -24.04 13.23
C ALA A 281 20.40 -25.51 13.64
N ARG A 282 19.32 -26.30 13.52
CA ARG A 282 19.25 -27.72 13.93
C ARG A 282 18.64 -28.56 12.80
N PRO A 283 19.40 -28.84 11.74
CA PRO A 283 18.91 -29.62 10.61
C PRO A 283 18.47 -31.03 11.04
N PRO A 284 17.39 -31.59 10.45
CA PRO A 284 17.08 -33.01 10.58
C PRO A 284 18.23 -33.88 10.06
N THR A 285 18.30 -35.13 10.54
CA THR A 285 19.36 -36.07 10.18
C THR A 285 19.17 -36.66 8.78
N GLN A 286 17.91 -36.77 8.32
CA GLN A 286 17.53 -37.45 7.09
C GLN A 286 18.23 -36.89 5.84
N GLY A 287 18.65 -37.79 4.95
CA GLY A 287 19.36 -37.47 3.71
C GLY A 287 18.48 -36.88 2.62
N THR A 288 17.20 -37.23 2.58
CA THR A 288 16.26 -36.81 1.52
C THR A 288 15.16 -35.90 2.03
N VAL A 289 14.82 -34.87 1.24
CA VAL A 289 13.74 -33.92 1.51
C VAL A 289 12.78 -33.92 0.33
N VAL A 290 11.53 -34.29 0.59
CA VAL A 290 10.44 -34.22 -0.39
C VAL A 290 9.62 -32.97 -0.10
N ILE A 291 9.64 -32.00 -1.01
CA ILE A 291 8.85 -30.77 -0.92
C ILE A 291 7.58 -30.97 -1.73
N VAL A 292 6.43 -30.79 -1.10
CA VAL A 292 5.12 -30.91 -1.75
C VAL A 292 4.26 -29.69 -1.46
N GLU A 293 3.44 -29.26 -2.41
CA GLU A 293 2.62 -28.05 -2.22
C GLU A 293 1.30 -28.31 -1.50
N ASN A 294 0.65 -29.42 -1.84
CA ASN A 294 -0.68 -29.74 -1.38
C ASN A 294 -0.69 -30.45 -0.01
N ASP A 295 -1.49 -29.95 0.92
CA ASP A 295 -1.62 -30.45 2.30
C ASP A 295 -2.10 -31.92 2.37
N THR A 296 -3.11 -32.28 1.58
CA THR A 296 -3.64 -33.65 1.57
C THR A 296 -2.60 -34.64 1.05
N THR A 297 -1.89 -34.28 -0.01
CA THR A 297 -0.83 -35.12 -0.56
C THR A 297 0.34 -35.24 0.40
N TYR A 298 0.73 -34.15 1.04
CA TYR A 298 1.73 -34.17 2.11
C TYR A 298 1.38 -35.19 3.18
N LEU A 299 0.11 -35.24 3.61
CA LEU A 299 -0.37 -36.24 4.56
C LEU A 299 -0.39 -37.66 3.98
N ALA A 300 -0.69 -37.80 2.70
CA ALA A 300 -0.78 -39.09 2.02
C ALA A 300 0.58 -39.67 1.61
N LEU A 301 1.69 -38.93 1.65
CA LEU A 301 2.99 -39.43 1.21
C LEU A 301 3.32 -40.78 1.88
N PRO A 302 3.75 -41.80 1.11
CA PRO A 302 4.05 -43.13 1.63
C PRO A 302 5.30 -43.12 2.52
N SER A 303 5.49 -44.22 3.26
CA SER A 303 6.69 -44.42 4.08
C SER A 303 7.95 -44.47 3.21
N VAL A 304 8.97 -43.75 3.64
CA VAL A 304 10.26 -43.67 2.97
C VAL A 304 11.38 -43.59 4.02
N ILE A 305 12.32 -44.53 3.93
CA ILE A 305 13.54 -44.55 4.75
C ILE A 305 14.38 -43.30 4.45
N ASP A 306 14.93 -42.68 5.50
CA ASP A 306 15.87 -41.56 5.39
C ASP A 306 15.31 -40.34 4.64
N ALA A 307 13.99 -40.12 4.72
CA ALA A 307 13.36 -38.95 4.14
C ALA A 307 12.41 -38.21 5.08
N ILE A 308 12.34 -36.90 4.85
CA ILE A 308 11.34 -36.01 5.42
C ILE A 308 10.52 -35.38 4.31
N ALA A 309 9.26 -35.07 4.61
CA ALA A 309 8.42 -34.23 3.80
C ALA A 309 8.38 -32.81 4.37
N ILE A 310 8.38 -31.81 3.50
CA ILE A 310 8.10 -30.42 3.82
C ILE A 310 6.84 -30.01 3.07
N CYS A 311 5.85 -29.52 3.80
CA CYS A 311 4.64 -28.97 3.21
C CYS A 311 4.88 -27.51 2.83
N SER A 312 4.88 -27.20 1.54
CA SER A 312 4.94 -25.84 1.05
C SER A 312 3.63 -25.11 1.30
N GLY A 313 2.45 -25.75 1.37
CA GLY A 313 1.21 -25.18 1.94
C GLY A 313 0.81 -23.78 1.43
N GLY A 314 1.09 -23.46 0.16
CA GLY A 314 0.92 -22.10 -0.40
C GLY A 314 1.98 -21.06 0.05
N TYR A 315 2.92 -21.44 0.90
CA TYR A 315 4.16 -20.71 1.15
C TYR A 315 5.03 -20.76 -0.10
N ALA A 316 5.53 -19.60 -0.50
CA ALA A 316 6.51 -19.51 -1.56
C ALA A 316 7.76 -20.30 -1.17
N VAL A 317 8.23 -21.10 -2.11
CA VAL A 317 9.55 -21.74 -2.14
C VAL A 317 10.67 -20.82 -1.64
N SER A 318 10.51 -19.50 -1.82
CA SER A 318 11.39 -18.47 -1.26
C SER A 318 11.66 -18.60 0.25
N ARG A 319 10.75 -19.15 1.05
CA ARG A 319 11.00 -19.35 2.50
C ARG A 319 12.03 -20.44 2.78
N LEU A 320 12.13 -21.44 1.90
CA LEU A 320 13.10 -22.52 2.02
C LEU A 320 14.54 -22.02 1.82
N THR A 321 14.73 -20.83 1.25
CA THR A 321 16.05 -20.17 1.21
C THR A 321 16.63 -19.90 2.60
N GLY A 322 15.79 -19.83 3.63
CA GLY A 322 16.21 -19.73 5.03
C GLY A 322 16.77 -21.02 5.61
N LEU A 323 16.74 -22.14 4.89
CA LEU A 323 17.23 -23.45 5.32
C LEU A 323 18.50 -23.83 4.54
N PRO A 324 19.69 -23.32 4.93
CA PRO A 324 20.92 -23.48 4.16
C PRO A 324 21.35 -24.95 3.99
N TRP A 325 20.99 -25.80 4.94
CA TRP A 325 21.33 -27.23 4.90
C TRP A 325 20.63 -28.00 3.78
N LEU A 326 19.56 -27.46 3.15
CA LEU A 326 18.91 -28.09 2.00
C LEU A 326 19.85 -28.27 0.82
N ALA A 327 20.86 -27.39 0.66
CA ALA A 327 21.87 -27.50 -0.39
C ALA A 327 22.77 -28.75 -0.26
N HIS A 328 22.76 -29.39 0.91
CA HIS A 328 23.55 -30.59 1.22
C HIS A 328 22.68 -31.85 1.35
N ARG A 329 21.41 -31.77 0.96
CA ARG A 329 20.47 -32.89 0.99
C ARG A 329 19.98 -33.21 -0.42
N ARG A 330 19.47 -34.43 -0.61
CA ARG A 330 18.74 -34.77 -1.82
C ARG A 330 17.37 -34.11 -1.74
N VAL A 331 17.12 -33.10 -2.58
CA VAL A 331 15.85 -32.38 -2.61
C VAL A 331 15.03 -32.85 -3.81
N ILE A 332 13.81 -33.29 -3.55
CA ILE A 332 12.83 -33.69 -4.55
C ILE A 332 11.61 -32.78 -4.39
N TYR A 333 11.25 -32.05 -5.44
CA TYR A 333 10.04 -31.25 -5.48
C TYR A 333 8.96 -31.97 -6.27
N TRP A 334 7.74 -31.90 -5.76
CA TRP A 334 6.55 -32.39 -6.44
C TRP A 334 5.46 -31.33 -6.31
N GLY A 335 5.04 -30.81 -7.46
CA GLY A 335 3.93 -29.89 -7.61
C GLY A 335 3.01 -30.33 -8.74
N ASP A 336 2.04 -29.49 -9.07
CA ASP A 336 1.11 -29.72 -10.18
C ASP A 336 1.83 -29.67 -11.53
N ILE A 337 1.33 -30.43 -12.51
CA ILE A 337 1.76 -30.25 -13.90
C ILE A 337 0.89 -29.16 -14.52
N ASP A 338 1.30 -27.92 -14.31
CA ASP A 338 0.75 -26.71 -14.92
C ASP A 338 1.83 -25.62 -15.04
N THR A 339 1.47 -24.43 -15.54
CA THR A 339 2.45 -23.37 -15.74
C THR A 339 3.00 -22.78 -14.43
N HIS A 340 2.24 -22.81 -13.32
CA HIS A 340 2.68 -22.31 -12.01
C HIS A 340 3.55 -23.31 -11.26
N GLY A 341 3.26 -24.60 -11.32
CA GLY A 341 4.07 -25.66 -10.72
C GLY A 341 5.49 -25.67 -11.29
N PHE A 342 5.63 -25.52 -12.61
CA PHE A 342 6.94 -25.33 -13.24
C PHE A 342 7.60 -23.99 -12.83
N ALA A 343 6.84 -22.92 -12.64
CA ALA A 343 7.38 -21.66 -12.17
C ALA A 343 7.95 -21.79 -10.74
N MET A 344 7.27 -22.52 -9.86
CA MET A 344 7.72 -22.79 -8.50
C MET A 344 8.94 -23.71 -8.46
N LEU A 345 9.01 -24.73 -9.31
CA LEU A 345 10.22 -25.55 -9.51
C LEU A 345 11.41 -24.70 -10.00
N SER A 346 11.20 -23.84 -11.00
CA SER A 346 12.26 -22.95 -11.49
C SER A 346 12.71 -21.96 -10.41
N GLN A 347 11.79 -21.48 -9.56
CA GLN A 347 12.13 -20.63 -8.41
C GLN A 347 12.93 -21.39 -7.35
N LEU A 348 12.59 -22.67 -7.09
CA LEU A 348 13.34 -23.54 -6.17
C LEU A 348 14.77 -23.70 -6.64
N ARG A 349 14.95 -24.01 -7.92
CA ARG A 349 16.27 -24.24 -8.51
C ARG A 349 17.14 -22.99 -8.60
N ALA A 350 16.56 -21.80 -8.50
CA ALA A 350 17.34 -20.57 -8.32
C ALA A 350 18.14 -20.56 -7.00
N SER A 351 17.66 -21.27 -5.97
CA SER A 351 18.34 -21.38 -4.66
C SER A 351 18.92 -22.77 -4.38
N LEU A 352 18.34 -23.82 -4.97
CA LEU A 352 18.75 -25.22 -4.84
C LEU A 352 18.92 -25.83 -6.23
N PRO A 353 20.02 -25.53 -6.96
CA PRO A 353 20.18 -25.91 -8.37
C PRO A 353 20.13 -27.42 -8.64
N LEU A 354 20.40 -28.25 -7.63
CA LEU A 354 20.40 -29.71 -7.71
C LEU A 354 19.05 -30.34 -7.34
N ALA A 355 18.00 -29.55 -7.08
CA ALA A 355 16.69 -30.09 -6.74
C ALA A 355 16.09 -30.85 -7.93
N GLY A 356 15.72 -32.11 -7.73
CA GLY A 356 14.99 -32.91 -8.72
C GLY A 356 13.49 -32.63 -8.68
N SER A 357 12.78 -32.99 -9.75
CA SER A 357 11.32 -33.05 -9.77
C SER A 357 10.84 -34.51 -9.72
N ALA A 358 9.66 -34.76 -9.17
CA ALA A 358 9.01 -36.07 -9.22
C ALA A 358 7.60 -35.92 -9.77
N LEU A 359 7.18 -36.85 -10.65
CA LEU A 359 5.83 -36.91 -11.22
C LEU A 359 5.43 -35.63 -11.98
N MET A 360 6.41 -34.84 -12.43
CA MET A 360 6.22 -33.60 -13.20
C MET A 360 6.71 -33.75 -14.66
N ASP A 361 6.60 -34.96 -15.20
CA ASP A 361 7.07 -35.30 -16.54
C ASP A 361 5.92 -35.58 -17.50
N ARG A 362 6.23 -35.58 -18.81
CA ARG A 362 5.22 -35.75 -19.86
C ARG A 362 4.53 -37.11 -19.80
N ALA A 363 5.25 -38.17 -19.41
CA ALA A 363 4.66 -39.49 -19.30
C ALA A 363 3.63 -39.53 -18.17
N THR A 364 3.93 -38.88 -17.04
CA THR A 364 2.99 -38.70 -15.94
C THR A 364 1.75 -37.91 -16.38
N LEU A 365 1.91 -36.80 -17.11
CA LEU A 365 0.78 -36.02 -17.63
C LEU A 365 -0.14 -36.87 -18.51
N LEU A 366 0.42 -37.55 -19.52
CA LEU A 366 -0.33 -38.32 -20.51
C LEU A 366 -0.98 -39.57 -19.92
N ALA A 367 -0.37 -40.20 -18.91
CA ALA A 367 -0.96 -41.34 -18.22
C ALA A 367 -2.24 -41.00 -17.45
N HIS A 368 -2.51 -39.71 -17.23
CA HIS A 368 -3.64 -39.21 -16.44
C HIS A 368 -4.55 -38.25 -17.24
N GLU A 369 -4.63 -38.42 -18.56
CA GLU A 369 -5.43 -37.56 -19.46
C GLU A 369 -6.88 -37.39 -19.01
N ALA A 370 -7.52 -38.47 -18.56
CA ALA A 370 -8.90 -38.45 -18.08
C ALA A 370 -9.12 -37.59 -16.81
N GLN A 371 -8.04 -37.14 -16.16
CA GLN A 371 -8.08 -36.39 -14.91
C GLN A 371 -7.71 -34.91 -15.10
N TRP A 372 -7.32 -34.49 -16.31
CA TRP A 372 -6.94 -33.12 -16.57
C TRP A 372 -8.05 -32.13 -16.23
N VAL A 373 -7.63 -30.96 -15.77
CA VAL A 373 -8.47 -29.79 -15.52
C VAL A 373 -7.93 -28.60 -16.28
N ARG A 374 -8.65 -27.48 -16.17
CA ARG A 374 -8.24 -26.20 -16.72
C ARG A 374 -7.55 -25.36 -15.67
N GLU A 375 -6.36 -24.86 -15.99
CA GLU A 375 -5.67 -23.83 -15.24
C GLU A 375 -6.40 -22.48 -15.40
N PRO A 376 -6.91 -21.86 -14.33
CA PRO A 376 -7.72 -20.64 -14.45
C PRO A 376 -6.94 -19.42 -14.94
N LYS A 377 -5.64 -19.34 -14.59
CA LYS A 377 -4.77 -18.19 -14.89
C LYS A 377 -3.35 -18.66 -15.20
N PRO A 378 -3.07 -19.14 -16.43
CA PRO A 378 -1.73 -19.54 -16.81
C PRO A 378 -0.72 -18.41 -16.72
N THR A 379 0.54 -18.77 -16.48
CA THR A 379 1.70 -17.88 -16.54
C THR A 379 2.57 -18.19 -17.77
N TYR A 380 3.09 -17.13 -18.38
CA TYR A 380 3.97 -17.18 -19.54
C TYR A 380 5.38 -16.70 -19.20
N ALA A 381 5.78 -16.84 -17.93
CA ALA A 381 7.08 -16.43 -17.44
C ALA A 381 8.20 -17.25 -18.07
N ARG A 382 9.38 -16.63 -18.25
CA ARG A 382 10.58 -17.38 -18.62
C ARG A 382 11.10 -18.14 -17.40
N LEU A 383 11.28 -19.46 -17.55
CA LEU A 383 11.65 -20.37 -16.46
C LEU A 383 13.06 -20.98 -16.70
N PRO A 384 14.16 -20.25 -16.39
CA PRO A 384 15.52 -20.68 -16.72
C PRO A 384 16.02 -21.86 -15.88
N GLY A 385 15.33 -22.26 -14.80
CA GLY A 385 15.73 -23.34 -13.92
C GLY A 385 15.23 -24.73 -14.35
N LEU A 386 14.40 -24.81 -15.39
CA LEU A 386 13.88 -26.09 -15.89
C LEU A 386 14.93 -26.84 -16.70
N ASP A 387 14.91 -28.16 -16.62
CA ASP A 387 15.69 -29.00 -17.54
C ASP A 387 15.03 -29.05 -18.94
N GLU A 388 15.68 -29.72 -19.89
CA GLU A 388 15.18 -29.80 -21.27
C GLU A 388 13.80 -30.47 -21.38
N ALA A 389 13.56 -31.53 -20.61
CA ALA A 389 12.30 -32.29 -20.67
C ALA A 389 11.15 -31.51 -20.02
N GLU A 390 11.40 -30.91 -18.86
CA GLU A 390 10.47 -30.04 -18.13
C GLU A 390 10.17 -28.78 -18.93
N HIS A 391 11.19 -28.14 -19.54
CA HIS A 391 10.99 -26.98 -20.39
C HIS A 391 10.16 -27.33 -21.63
N GLY A 392 10.43 -28.48 -22.25
CA GLY A 392 9.64 -28.98 -23.37
C GLY A 392 8.16 -29.16 -23.00
N LEU A 393 7.89 -29.75 -21.83
CA LEU A 393 6.52 -29.92 -21.34
C LEU A 393 5.86 -28.57 -21.00
N TYR A 394 6.59 -27.66 -20.35
CA TYR A 394 6.11 -26.30 -20.10
C TYR A 394 5.71 -25.59 -21.39
N VAL A 395 6.54 -25.69 -22.45
CA VAL A 395 6.24 -25.13 -23.77
C VAL A 395 4.99 -25.75 -24.39
N ASP A 396 4.80 -27.07 -24.28
CA ASP A 396 3.58 -27.72 -24.77
C ASP A 396 2.31 -27.20 -24.09
N LEU A 397 2.38 -26.95 -22.77
CA LEU A 397 1.26 -26.47 -21.96
C LEU A 397 0.89 -25.04 -22.35
N ILE A 398 1.87 -24.13 -22.48
CA ILE A 398 1.60 -22.73 -22.88
C ILE A 398 1.08 -22.61 -24.32
N GLU A 399 1.52 -23.50 -25.22
CA GLU A 399 1.06 -23.54 -26.61
C GLU A 399 -0.27 -24.28 -26.79
N GLY A 400 -0.79 -24.89 -25.72
CA GLY A 400 -2.05 -25.62 -25.74
C GLY A 400 -2.02 -26.90 -26.57
N ARG A 401 -0.85 -27.56 -26.71
CA ARG A 401 -0.70 -28.79 -27.51
C ARG A 401 -1.55 -29.97 -27.01
N PHE A 402 -1.94 -29.93 -25.73
CA PHE A 402 -2.79 -30.92 -25.08
C PHE A 402 -4.23 -30.43 -24.86
N GLY A 403 -4.56 -29.22 -25.31
CA GLY A 403 -5.83 -28.55 -25.01
C GLY A 403 -5.62 -27.17 -24.36
N GLU A 404 -6.70 -26.41 -24.22
CA GLU A 404 -6.63 -25.06 -23.67
C GLU A 404 -6.33 -25.08 -22.16
N ALA A 405 -5.18 -24.52 -21.76
CA ALA A 405 -4.78 -24.34 -20.37
C ALA A 405 -4.87 -25.64 -19.54
N VAL A 406 -4.33 -26.73 -20.07
CA VAL A 406 -4.31 -28.04 -19.38
C VAL A 406 -3.52 -27.95 -18.08
N ARG A 407 -4.07 -28.55 -17.03
CA ARG A 407 -3.43 -28.74 -15.72
C ARG A 407 -3.73 -30.15 -15.21
N LEU A 408 -2.73 -30.79 -14.63
CA LEU A 408 -2.92 -31.98 -13.80
C LEU A 408 -2.55 -31.65 -12.36
N GLU A 409 -3.58 -31.59 -11.51
CA GLU A 409 -3.42 -31.37 -10.07
C GLU A 409 -2.78 -32.60 -9.40
N GLN A 410 -1.90 -32.36 -8.44
CA GLN A 410 -1.16 -33.38 -7.70
C GLN A 410 -2.09 -34.44 -7.07
N GLU A 411 -3.21 -34.01 -6.49
CA GLU A 411 -4.20 -34.87 -5.85
C GLU A 411 -4.89 -35.84 -6.81
N ARG A 412 -4.83 -35.57 -8.12
CA ARG A 412 -5.47 -36.40 -9.14
C ARG A 412 -4.61 -37.56 -9.59
N ILE A 413 -3.28 -37.41 -9.50
CA ILE A 413 -2.33 -38.48 -9.87
C ILE A 413 -2.61 -39.73 -9.03
N SER A 414 -2.67 -40.88 -9.69
CA SER A 414 -3.02 -42.13 -9.01
C SER A 414 -2.03 -42.44 -7.89
N PHE A 415 -2.53 -42.82 -6.72
CA PHE A 415 -1.66 -43.11 -5.56
C PHE A 415 -0.71 -44.30 -5.80
N GLY A 416 -1.05 -45.19 -6.74
CA GLY A 416 -0.15 -46.24 -7.21
C GLY A 416 1.11 -45.68 -7.87
N SER A 417 0.95 -44.72 -8.78
CA SER A 417 2.05 -44.00 -9.44
C SER A 417 2.91 -43.26 -8.42
N VAL A 418 2.30 -42.65 -7.40
CA VAL A 418 3.02 -41.95 -6.32
C VAL A 418 3.97 -42.88 -5.57
N LYS A 419 3.49 -44.04 -5.12
CA LYS A 419 4.33 -45.04 -4.45
C LYS A 419 5.47 -45.53 -5.33
N GLN A 420 5.19 -45.79 -6.61
CA GLN A 420 6.21 -46.26 -7.55
C GLN A 420 7.30 -45.20 -7.80
N ALA A 421 6.89 -43.95 -8.03
CA ALA A 421 7.80 -42.85 -8.32
C ALA A 421 8.70 -42.54 -7.13
N LEU A 422 8.16 -42.46 -5.92
CA LEU A 422 8.96 -42.20 -4.73
C LEU A 422 9.96 -43.33 -4.47
N ASN A 423 9.52 -44.59 -4.48
CA ASN A 423 10.45 -45.74 -4.33
C ASN A 423 11.58 -45.72 -5.37
N SER A 424 11.28 -45.36 -6.63
CA SER A 424 12.26 -45.28 -7.71
C SER A 424 13.21 -44.09 -7.54
N ALA A 425 12.69 -42.95 -7.09
CA ALA A 425 13.43 -41.70 -6.87
C ALA A 425 14.34 -41.76 -5.64
N LEU A 426 14.26 -42.81 -4.82
CA LEU A 426 15.09 -43.00 -3.62
C LEU A 426 16.13 -44.11 -3.76
N THR A 427 15.98 -44.96 -4.78
CA THR A 427 16.91 -46.07 -5.06
C THR A 427 18.07 -45.64 -5.98
N ARG A 428 17.97 -44.46 -6.61
CA ARG A 428 19.06 -43.80 -7.35
C ARG A 428 19.71 -42.74 -6.48
#